data_AF-A0A4Q7F1M4-F1
#
_entry.id   AF-A0A4Q7F1M4-F1
#
_cell.length_a   1.000
_cell.length_b   1.000
_cell.length_c   1.000
_cell.angle_alpha   90.00
_cell.angle_beta   90.00
_cell.angle_gamma   90.00
#
_symmetry.space_group_name_H-M   'P 1'
#
loop_
_entity.id
_entity.type
_entity.pdbx_description
1 polymer ?
#
loop_
_entity_poly.entity_id
_entity_poly.type
_entity_poly.pdbx_seq_one_letter_code
_entity_poly.pdbx_strand_id
1 'polypeptide(L)'
;MSSSSNASIAKKARTKAEADFPTWLMMAKLGGFDDLPSNAQSFLTNYRTRLETMSEAESTALAVREVYSAYYGEMGGVGAAPEPKARTPTTEGEVVRSQRPPGSQPGQSAARHSTRPMPRKSLPALLIFASMVALIVAIRFLAQ
;
A
#
# COMPACT_ATOMS: atom_id res chain seq x y z
N MET A 1 31.70 5.23 -12.50
CA MET A 1 30.67 4.30 -11.97
C MET A 1 29.52 4.24 -12.96
N SER A 2 29.08 3.04 -13.32
CA SER A 2 28.17 2.80 -14.45
C SER A 2 26.74 3.23 -14.11
N SER A 3 26.07 4.00 -14.99
CA SER A 3 24.69 4.47 -14.82
C SER A 3 23.67 3.34 -14.59
N SER A 4 23.96 2.12 -15.07
CA SER A 4 23.16 0.92 -14.82
C SER A 4 23.09 0.54 -13.33
N SER A 5 24.17 0.79 -12.57
CA SER A 5 24.23 0.52 -11.13
C SER A 5 23.36 1.50 -10.34
N ASN A 6 23.39 2.79 -10.69
CA ASN A 6 22.52 3.78 -10.03
C ASN A 6 21.04 3.50 -10.31
N ALA A 7 20.70 3.07 -11.53
CA ALA A 7 19.33 2.72 -11.87
C ALA A 7 18.80 1.49 -11.11
N SER A 8 19.64 0.47 -10.87
CA SER A 8 19.25 -0.71 -10.09
C SER A 8 19.13 -0.38 -8.59
N ILE A 9 20.04 0.44 -8.06
CA ILE A 9 19.99 0.96 -6.69
C ILE A 9 18.70 1.77 -6.47
N ALA A 10 18.36 2.69 -7.38
CA ALA A 10 17.13 3.48 -7.31
C ALA A 10 15.88 2.59 -7.27
N LYS A 11 15.81 1.56 -8.13
CA LYS A 11 14.69 0.61 -8.12
C LYS A 11 14.58 -0.12 -6.78
N LYS A 12 15.71 -0.61 -6.25
CA LYS A 12 15.76 -1.34 -4.97
C LYS A 12 15.38 -0.46 -3.79
N ALA A 13 15.94 0.75 -3.71
CA ALA A 13 15.64 1.73 -2.68
C ALA A 13 14.14 2.09 -2.68
N ARG A 14 13.56 2.30 -3.87
CA ARG A 14 12.14 2.61 -4.01
C ARG A 14 11.25 1.47 -3.52
N THR A 15 11.51 0.24 -3.98
CA THR A 15 10.73 -0.93 -3.55
C THR A 15 10.83 -1.14 -2.05
N LYS A 16 12.00 -0.92 -1.45
CA LYS A 16 12.18 -0.99 0.00
C LYS A 16 11.39 0.11 0.72
N ALA A 17 11.46 1.36 0.25
CA ALA A 17 10.73 2.47 0.85
C ALA A 17 9.20 2.29 0.80
N GLU A 18 8.67 1.84 -0.35
CA GLU A 18 7.24 1.55 -0.55
C GLU A 18 6.74 0.41 0.35
N ALA A 19 7.61 -0.55 0.71
CA ALA A 19 7.25 -1.65 1.60
C ALA A 19 7.38 -1.29 3.10
N ASP A 20 8.45 -0.59 3.46
CA ASP A 20 8.79 -0.31 4.85
C ASP A 20 7.88 0.78 5.44
N PHE A 21 7.59 1.85 4.69
CA PHE A 21 6.83 2.99 5.22
C PHE A 21 5.42 2.60 5.72
N PRO A 22 4.59 1.88 4.94
CA PRO A 22 3.28 1.42 5.43
C PRO A 22 3.40 0.46 6.61
N THR A 23 4.45 -0.38 6.63
CA THR A 23 4.73 -1.31 7.73
C THR A 23 5.02 -0.55 9.02
N TRP A 24 5.86 0.47 8.97
CA TRP A 24 6.15 1.33 10.12
C TRP A 24 4.93 2.11 10.57
N LEU A 25 4.13 2.63 9.64
CA LEU A 25 2.89 3.31 9.96
C LEU A 25 1.91 2.38 10.70
N MET A 26 1.82 1.12 10.28
CA MET A 26 1.03 0.09 10.96
C MET A 26 1.58 -0.23 12.35
N MET A 27 2.88 -0.44 12.50
CA MET A 27 3.51 -0.70 13.81
C MET A 27 3.27 0.45 14.79
N ALA A 28 3.43 1.69 14.33
CA ALA A 28 3.16 2.87 15.14
C ALA A 28 1.68 2.97 15.55
N LYS A 29 0.74 2.58 14.68
CA LYS A 29 -0.70 2.53 15.00
C LYS A 29 -1.03 1.47 16.06
N LEU A 30 -0.23 0.41 16.15
CA LEU A 30 -0.38 -0.65 17.15
C LEU A 30 0.31 -0.32 18.48
N GLY A 31 0.83 0.90 18.65
CA GLY A 31 1.55 1.33 19.86
C GLY A 31 3.05 1.01 19.86
N GLY A 32 3.56 0.32 18.83
CA GLY A 32 4.98 -0.03 18.71
C GLY A 32 5.83 1.07 18.07
N PHE A 33 5.57 2.35 18.36
CA PHE A 33 6.33 3.46 17.77
C PHE A 33 7.77 3.49 18.30
N ASP A 34 7.95 3.30 19.60
CA ASP A 34 9.27 3.35 20.25
C ASP A 34 10.17 2.16 19.88
N ASP A 35 9.56 1.05 19.44
CA ASP A 35 10.26 -0.15 18.96
C ASP A 35 10.78 -0.01 17.51
N LEU A 36 10.39 1.06 16.81
CA LEU A 36 10.85 1.30 15.44
C LEU A 36 12.30 1.81 15.41
N PRO A 37 13.04 1.55 14.32
CA PRO A 37 14.34 2.19 14.09
C PRO A 37 14.27 3.72 14.16
N SER A 38 15.32 4.38 14.66
CA SER A 38 15.33 5.84 14.87
C SER A 38 15.06 6.67 13.60
N ASN A 39 15.49 6.17 12.44
CA ASN A 39 15.18 6.81 11.15
C ASN A 39 13.67 6.71 10.83
N ALA A 40 13.05 5.56 11.04
CA ALA A 40 11.62 5.33 10.86
C ALA A 40 10.78 6.23 11.78
N GLN A 41 11.17 6.34 13.05
CA GLN A 41 10.52 7.27 13.99
C GLN A 41 10.58 8.72 13.48
N SER A 42 11.73 9.16 12.97
CA SER A 42 11.90 10.51 12.41
C SER A 42 11.01 10.74 11.18
N PHE A 43 10.95 9.77 10.25
CA PHE A 43 10.08 9.88 9.07
C PHE A 43 8.59 9.94 9.45
N LEU A 44 8.16 9.13 10.42
CA LEU A 44 6.78 9.12 10.90
C LEU A 44 6.41 10.40 11.65
N THR A 45 7.34 10.98 12.40
CA THR A 45 7.14 12.30 13.04
C THR A 45 6.94 13.39 11.98
N ASN A 46 7.82 13.46 10.98
CA ASN A 46 7.69 14.43 9.89
C ASN A 46 6.40 14.22 9.07
N TYR A 47 6.01 12.96 8.85
CA TYR A 47 4.75 12.61 8.22
C TYR A 47 3.55 13.12 9.03
N ARG A 48 3.54 12.93 10.36
CA ARG A 48 2.46 13.44 11.23
C ARG A 48 2.35 14.96 11.19
N THR A 49 3.48 15.68 11.25
CA THR A 49 3.47 17.15 11.13
C THR A 49 2.88 17.59 9.79
N ARG A 50 3.18 16.88 8.70
CA ARG A 50 2.61 17.20 7.38
C ARG A 50 1.10 17.00 7.30
N LEU A 51 0.57 15.98 7.96
CA LEU A 51 -0.88 15.70 8.00
C LEU A 51 -1.70 16.87 8.58
N GLU A 52 -1.08 17.78 9.33
CA GLU A 52 -1.77 18.99 9.83
C GLU A 52 -2.10 19.99 8.72
N THR A 53 -1.38 19.95 7.59
CA THR A 53 -1.45 20.96 6.52
C THR A 53 -1.81 20.41 5.14
N MET A 54 -1.64 19.10 4.90
CA MET A 54 -1.85 18.48 3.60
C MET A 54 -2.57 17.14 3.71
N SER A 55 -3.06 16.62 2.59
CA SER A 55 -3.81 15.35 2.58
C SER A 55 -2.93 14.16 2.98
N GLU A 56 -3.57 13.08 3.42
CA GLU A 56 -2.88 11.83 3.75
C GLU A 56 -2.13 11.26 2.54
N ALA A 57 -2.73 11.33 1.35
CA ALA A 57 -2.13 10.84 0.11
C ALA A 57 -0.85 11.62 -0.24
N GLU A 58 -0.89 12.95 -0.15
CA GLU A 58 0.27 13.81 -0.41
C GLU A 58 1.35 13.61 0.65
N SER A 59 0.96 13.56 1.94
CA SER A 59 1.89 13.30 3.05
C SER A 59 2.59 11.96 2.88
N THR A 60 1.86 10.94 2.46
CA THR A 60 2.39 9.58 2.23
C THR A 60 3.35 9.57 1.05
N ALA A 61 2.98 10.20 -0.06
CA ALA A 61 3.85 10.30 -1.24
C ALA A 61 5.18 10.99 -0.92
N LEU A 62 5.13 12.09 -0.13
CA LEU A 62 6.33 12.79 0.32
C LEU A 62 7.17 11.95 1.28
N ALA A 63 6.54 11.29 2.26
CA ALA A 63 7.25 10.45 3.21
C ALA A 63 7.95 9.26 2.53
N VAL A 64 7.27 8.55 1.62
CA VAL A 64 7.88 7.47 0.84
C VAL A 64 9.04 7.99 -0.02
N ARG A 65 8.93 9.20 -0.59
CA ARG A 65 10.02 9.83 -1.35
C ARG A 65 11.23 10.16 -0.47
N GLU A 66 11.01 10.61 0.76
CA GLU A 66 12.09 10.86 1.72
C GLU A 66 12.79 9.57 2.13
N VAL A 67 12.04 8.52 2.48
CA VAL A 67 12.58 7.20 2.80
C VAL A 67 13.36 6.63 1.61
N TYR A 68 12.82 6.76 0.40
CA TYR A 68 13.50 6.37 -0.83
C TYR A 68 14.85 7.07 -1.00
N SER A 69 14.90 8.38 -0.76
CA SER A 69 16.12 9.17 -0.93
C SER A 69 17.20 8.75 0.07
N ALA A 70 16.80 8.48 1.32
CA ALA A 70 17.70 7.94 2.34
C ALA A 70 18.26 6.57 1.93
N TYR A 71 17.39 5.64 1.53
CA TYR A 71 17.79 4.31 1.07
C TYR A 71 18.65 4.34 -0.20
N TYR A 72 18.40 5.27 -1.12
CA TYR A 72 19.23 5.42 -2.30
C TYR A 72 20.68 5.77 -1.92
N GLY A 73 20.86 6.73 -1.01
CA GLY A 73 22.18 7.10 -0.49
C GLY A 73 22.86 5.97 0.29
N GLU A 74 22.12 5.31 1.20
CA GLU A 74 22.64 4.18 1.99
C GLU A 74 23.08 2.99 1.10
N MET A 75 22.39 2.76 -0.01
CA MET A 75 22.74 1.69 -0.96
C MET A 75 23.86 2.08 -1.94
N GLY A 76 24.51 3.23 -1.75
CA GLY A 76 25.64 3.69 -2.58
C GLY A 76 25.22 4.42 -3.85
N GLY A 77 23.97 4.88 -3.93
CA GLY A 77 23.50 5.75 -5.00
C GLY A 77 24.21 7.10 -4.95
N VAL A 78 24.76 7.54 -6.08
CA VAL A 78 25.50 8.81 -6.19
C VAL A 78 24.64 9.87 -6.88
N GLY A 79 24.73 11.11 -6.41
CA GLY A 79 23.97 12.25 -6.92
C GLY A 79 22.53 12.30 -6.41
N ALA A 80 21.72 13.19 -6.99
CA ALA A 80 20.30 13.24 -6.66
C ALA A 80 19.62 11.92 -7.03
N ALA A 81 18.81 11.38 -6.10
CA ALA A 81 18.03 10.17 -6.35
C ALA A 81 17.11 10.43 -7.56
N PRO A 82 17.13 9.57 -8.60
CA PRO A 82 16.25 9.74 -9.76
C PRO A 82 14.79 9.86 -9.31
N GLU A 83 14.03 10.80 -9.88
CA GLU A 83 12.63 10.96 -9.46
C GLU A 83 11.83 9.68 -9.71
N PRO A 84 11.15 9.14 -8.68
CA PRO A 84 10.35 7.95 -8.84
C PRO A 84 9.14 8.28 -9.70
N LYS A 85 9.15 7.85 -10.97
CA LYS A 85 7.98 7.95 -11.85
C LYS A 85 6.76 7.34 -11.14
N ALA A 86 5.68 8.09 -10.98
CA ALA A 86 4.47 7.61 -10.32
C ALA A 86 4.06 6.27 -10.94
N ARG A 87 3.99 5.21 -10.11
CA ARG A 87 3.38 3.96 -10.55
C ARG A 87 1.88 4.22 -10.52
N THR A 88 1.23 4.12 -11.67
CA THR A 88 -0.22 3.97 -11.69
C THR A 88 -0.54 2.75 -10.83
N PRO A 89 -1.46 2.85 -9.86
CA PRO A 89 -1.84 1.71 -9.06
C PRO A 89 -2.27 0.60 -10.01
N THR A 90 -1.52 -0.51 -10.02
CA THR A 90 -1.97 -1.73 -10.68
C THR A 90 -3.17 -2.18 -9.88
N THR A 91 -4.36 -1.89 -10.40
CA THR A 91 -5.61 -2.52 -9.98
C THR A 91 -5.34 -4.02 -9.88
N GLU A 92 -5.53 -4.56 -8.69
CA GLU A 92 -5.51 -5.98 -8.39
C GLU A 92 -6.47 -6.68 -9.35
N GLY A 93 -5.95 -7.28 -10.42
CA GLY A 93 -6.81 -7.82 -11.47
C GLY A 93 -6.13 -8.26 -12.75
N GLU A 94 -4.84 -7.96 -12.98
CA GLU A 94 -4.14 -8.47 -14.15
C GLU A 94 -3.07 -9.48 -13.75
N VAL A 95 -3.49 -10.75 -13.73
CA VAL A 95 -2.59 -11.90 -13.77
C VAL A 95 -1.84 -11.83 -15.10
N VAL A 96 -0.70 -11.13 -15.13
CA VAL A 96 0.25 -11.20 -16.23
C VAL A 96 0.86 -12.59 -16.19
N ARG A 97 0.18 -13.54 -16.84
CA ARG A 97 0.70 -14.86 -17.12
C ARG A 97 1.91 -14.68 -18.02
N SER A 98 3.10 -14.73 -17.41
CA SER A 98 4.37 -14.89 -18.12
C SER A 98 4.22 -16.06 -19.09
N GLN A 99 4.20 -15.77 -20.39
CA GLN A 99 4.18 -16.78 -21.43
C GLN A 99 5.53 -17.51 -21.41
N ARG A 100 5.53 -18.71 -20.82
CA ARG A 100 6.61 -19.69 -20.96
C ARG A 100 6.36 -20.49 -22.25
N PRO A 101 7.37 -20.77 -23.10
CA PRO A 101 7.20 -21.46 -24.38
C PRO A 101 6.59 -22.87 -24.21
N PRO A 102 5.82 -23.40 -25.20
CA PRO A 102 5.06 -24.63 -25.04
C PRO A 102 5.99 -25.85 -25.12
N GLY A 103 6.16 -26.52 -23.99
CA GLY A 103 6.75 -27.85 -23.90
C GLY A 103 5.69 -28.87 -23.46
N SER A 104 5.36 -29.79 -24.38
CA SER A 104 5.04 -31.21 -24.14
C SER A 104 4.00 -31.60 -23.06
N GLN A 105 2.79 -32.00 -23.54
CA GLN A 105 1.83 -33.07 -23.12
C GLN A 105 2.03 -33.87 -21.80
N PRO A 106 1.05 -34.71 -21.35
CA PRO A 106 -0.41 -34.82 -21.62
C PRO A 106 -1.27 -35.10 -20.34
N GLY A 107 -2.59 -35.14 -20.49
CA GLY A 107 -3.41 -36.15 -19.80
C GLY A 107 -4.49 -35.68 -18.81
N GLN A 108 -5.73 -36.09 -19.12
CA GLN A 108 -6.86 -36.33 -18.19
C GLN A 108 -7.48 -35.06 -17.58
N SER A 109 -8.79 -34.90 -17.37
CA SER A 109 -9.85 -35.88 -17.18
C SER A 109 -11.21 -35.23 -17.50
N ALA A 110 -12.19 -36.10 -17.70
CA ALA A 110 -13.56 -35.80 -18.06
C ALA A 110 -14.40 -35.19 -16.92
N ALA A 111 -15.63 -34.83 -17.30
CA ALA A 111 -16.85 -34.71 -16.49
C ALA A 111 -17.19 -33.36 -15.83
N ARG A 112 -18.16 -32.69 -16.47
CA ARG A 112 -19.42 -32.14 -15.91
C ARG A 112 -19.43 -31.72 -14.43
N HIS A 113 -19.84 -30.49 -14.14
CA HIS A 113 -21.11 -30.21 -13.45
C HIS A 113 -21.42 -28.70 -13.38
N SER A 114 -22.67 -28.38 -13.71
CA SER A 114 -23.30 -27.06 -13.63
C SER A 114 -23.48 -26.62 -12.17
N THR A 115 -23.19 -25.36 -11.84
CA THR A 115 -23.85 -24.68 -10.72
C THR A 115 -24.02 -23.19 -11.01
N ARG A 116 -25.26 -22.84 -11.33
CA ARG A 116 -25.84 -21.51 -11.50
C ARG A 116 -25.52 -20.59 -10.31
N PRO A 117 -25.07 -19.33 -10.50
CA PRO A 117 -24.99 -18.36 -9.41
C PRO A 117 -26.39 -17.76 -9.14
N MET A 118 -26.88 -17.92 -7.92
CA MET A 118 -28.01 -17.15 -7.41
C MET A 118 -27.57 -15.72 -7.04
N PRO A 119 -28.38 -14.68 -7.31
CA PRO A 119 -28.05 -13.30 -6.93
C PRO A 119 -28.20 -13.11 -5.42
N ARG A 120 -27.10 -12.81 -4.72
CA ARG A 120 -27.13 -12.37 -3.32
C ARG A 120 -27.54 -10.90 -3.29
N LYS A 121 -28.75 -10.65 -2.79
CA LYS A 121 -29.32 -9.31 -2.63
C LYS A 121 -28.45 -8.51 -1.66
N SER A 122 -27.99 -7.35 -2.10
CA SER A 122 -27.14 -6.41 -1.37
C SER A 122 -27.89 -5.70 -0.23
N LEU A 123 -28.27 -6.46 0.81
CA LEU A 123 -28.84 -5.90 2.05
C LEU A 123 -27.82 -5.43 3.12
N PRO A 124 -26.50 -5.72 3.10
CA PRO A 124 -25.67 -5.41 4.26
C PRO A 124 -25.46 -3.89 4.44
N ALA A 125 -25.31 -3.14 3.35
CA ALA A 125 -25.01 -1.70 3.43
C ALA A 125 -26.17 -0.86 3.98
N LEU A 126 -27.42 -1.17 3.57
CA LEU A 126 -28.61 -0.44 4.02
C LEU A 126 -28.85 -0.64 5.53
N LEU A 127 -28.65 -1.87 6.02
CA LEU A 127 -28.82 -2.20 7.44
C LEU A 127 -27.77 -1.49 8.31
N ILE A 128 -26.52 -1.42 7.84
CA ILE A 128 -25.44 -0.68 8.53
C ILE A 128 -25.80 0.81 8.59
N PHE A 129 -26.26 1.39 7.49
CA PHE A 129 -26.63 2.80 7.44
C PHE A 129 -27.80 3.14 8.38
N ALA A 130 -28.86 2.33 8.36
CA ALA A 130 -30.01 2.52 9.25
C ALA A 130 -29.60 2.39 10.74
N SER A 131 -28.76 1.42 11.07
CA SER A 131 -28.24 1.23 12.43
C SER A 131 -27.38 2.42 12.90
N MET A 132 -26.53 2.96 12.03
CA MET A 132 -25.67 4.11 12.35
C MET A 132 -26.50 5.38 12.61
N VAL A 133 -27.53 5.64 11.80
CA VAL A 133 -28.43 6.78 11.99
C VAL A 133 -29.18 6.68 13.31
N ALA A 134 -29.73 5.50 13.64
CA ALA A 134 -30.44 5.28 14.89
C ALA A 134 -29.54 5.53 16.12
N LEU A 135 -28.27 5.09 16.06
CA LEU A 135 -27.29 5.32 17.13
C LEU A 135 -27.01 6.81 17.34
N ILE A 136 -26.81 7.57 16.25
CA ILE A 136 -26.55 9.02 16.32
C ILE A 136 -27.75 9.76 16.95
N VAL A 137 -28.98 9.40 16.55
CA VAL A 137 -30.20 10.00 17.10
C VAL A 137 -30.35 9.68 18.59
N ALA A 138 -30.11 8.43 19.00
CA ALA A 138 -30.18 8.04 20.41
C ALA A 138 -29.15 8.78 21.27
N ILE A 139 -27.90 8.92 20.80
CA ILE A 139 -26.87 9.68 21.51
C ILE A 139 -27.26 11.16 21.62
N ARG A 140 -27.81 11.77 20.56
CA ARG A 140 -28.27 13.16 20.60
C ARG A 140 -29.44 13.36 21.54
N PHE A 141 -30.37 12.41 21.60
CA PHE A 141 -31.52 12.47 22.49
C PHE A 141 -31.14 12.25 23.96
N LEU A 142 -30.13 11.42 24.26
CA LEU A 142 -29.62 11.23 25.62
C LEU A 142 -28.74 12.40 26.10
N ALA A 143 -28.12 13.13 25.18
CA ALA A 143 -27.26 14.28 25.47
C ALA A 143 -27.99 15.64 25.49
N GLN A 144 -29.32 15.65 25.29
CA GLN A 144 -30.21 16.79 25.56
C GLN A 144 -30.92 16.60 26.89
#